data_AF-E4T5D0-F1
#
_entry.id   AF-E4T5D0-F1
#
_cell.length_a   1.000
_cell.length_b   1.000
_cell.length_c   1.000
_cell.angle_alpha   90.00
_cell.angle_beta   90.00
_cell.angle_gamma   90.00
#
_symmetry.space_group_name_H-M   'P 1'
#
loop_
_entity.id
_entity.type
_entity.pdbx_description
1 polymer ?
#
loop_
_entity_poly.entity_id
_entity_poly.type
_entity_poly.pdbx_seq_one_letter_code
_entity_poly.pdbx_strand_id
1 'polypeptide(L)' 'MSKQSVENLLAKGGSDKEFRVKYDNVMSKEKFVELAIADGYDFTIEELTQVIRENGDQFENYGNPPKRSIWG' A
#
# COMPACT_ATOMS: atom_id res chain seq x y z
N MET A 1 11.27 -10.22 3.54
CA MET A 1 11.41 -8.79 3.21
C MET A 1 11.83 -8.67 1.77
N SER A 2 10.95 -8.16 0.90
CA SER A 2 11.33 -7.90 -0.49
C SER A 2 10.50 -6.79 -1.12
N LYS A 3 11.15 -5.97 -1.95
CA LYS A 3 10.51 -5.04 -2.88
C LYS A 3 9.37 -5.69 -3.67
N GLN A 4 9.55 -6.95 -4.10
CA GLN A 4 8.54 -7.72 -4.82
C GLN A 4 7.24 -7.88 -4.00
N SER A 5 7.32 -8.00 -2.67
CA SER A 5 6.15 -8.05 -1.79
C SER A 5 5.33 -6.76 -1.87
N VAL A 6 6.01 -5.60 -1.92
CA VAL A 6 5.34 -4.30 -2.08
C VAL A 6 4.66 -4.23 -3.45
N GLU A 7 5.39 -4.55 -4.52
CA GLU A 7 4.85 -4.52 -5.89
C GLU A 7 3.64 -5.45 -6.05
N ASN A 8 3.70 -6.66 -5.47
CA ASN A 8 2.59 -7.60 -5.46
C ASN A 8 1.36 -7.05 -4.71
N LEU A 9 1.57 -6.39 -3.58
CA LEU A 9 0.50 -5.77 -2.81
C LEU A 9 -0.15 -4.61 -3.58
N LEU A 10 0.67 -3.72 -4.16
CA LEU A 10 0.18 -2.56 -4.92
C LEU A 10 -0.57 -3.02 -6.18
N ALA A 11 -0.04 -3.99 -6.93
CA ALA A 11 -0.70 -4.57 -8.09
C ALA A 11 -2.04 -5.23 -7.73
N LYS A 12 -2.11 -5.93 -6.58
CA LYS A 12 -3.37 -6.47 -6.07
C LYS A 12 -4.36 -5.35 -5.74
N GLY A 13 -3.93 -4.30 -5.06
CA GLY A 13 -4.80 -3.15 -4.75
C GLY A 13 -5.24 -2.35 -5.98
N GLY A 14 -4.43 -2.30 -7.04
CA GLY A 14 -4.82 -1.71 -8.33
C GLY A 14 -5.90 -2.51 -9.06
N SER A 15 -5.86 -3.84 -8.94
CA SER A 15 -6.77 -4.77 -9.63
C SER A 15 -8.01 -5.19 -8.82
N ASP A 16 -7.95 -5.12 -7.50
CA ASP A 16 -9.00 -5.57 -6.58
C ASP A 16 -9.46 -4.42 -5.66
N LYS A 17 -10.66 -3.91 -5.95
CA LYS A 17 -11.27 -2.80 -5.20
C LYS A 17 -11.65 -3.18 -3.77
N GLU A 18 -12.08 -4.41 -3.53
CA GLU A 18 -12.47 -4.83 -2.17
C GLU A 18 -11.23 -4.99 -1.29
N PHE A 19 -10.14 -5.52 -1.87
CA PHE A 19 -8.85 -5.58 -1.21
C PHE A 19 -8.33 -4.19 -0.83
N ARG A 20 -8.31 -3.23 -1.77
CA ARG A 20 -7.72 -1.91 -1.48
C ARG A 20 -8.49 -1.09 -0.45
N VAL A 21 -9.81 -1.24 -0.35
CA VAL A 21 -10.63 -0.53 0.65
C VAL A 21 -10.16 -0.84 2.08
N LYS A 22 -9.67 -2.06 2.33
CA LYS A 22 -9.08 -2.45 3.62
C LYS A 22 -7.87 -1.55 3.98
N TYR A 23 -7.05 -1.23 3.00
CA TYR A 23 -5.81 -0.46 3.15
C TYR A 23 -6.02 1.06 3.04
N ASP A 24 -7.00 1.50 2.26
CA ASP A 24 -7.35 2.91 2.10
C ASP A 24 -7.77 3.57 3.41
N ASN A 25 -8.35 2.79 4.34
CA ASN A 25 -8.75 3.26 5.67
C ASN A 25 -7.60 3.33 6.68
N VAL A 26 -6.42 2.78 6.36
CA VAL A 26 -5.27 2.74 7.27
C VAL A 26 -4.46 4.01 7.09
N MET A 27 -4.44 4.93 8.04
CA MET A 27 -3.86 6.29 7.86
C MET A 27 -2.33 6.38 8.06
N SER A 28 -1.69 5.38 8.66
CA SER A 28 -0.25 5.39 8.97
C SER A 28 0.51 4.34 8.16
N LYS A 29 1.77 4.61 7.81
CA LYS A 29 2.62 3.65 7.08
C LYS A 29 2.95 2.43 7.94
N GLU A 30 3.14 2.64 9.24
CA GLU A 30 3.39 1.59 10.23
C GLU A 30 2.22 0.61 10.27
N LYS A 31 0.99 1.12 10.41
CA LYS A 31 -0.22 0.29 10.42
C LYS A 31 -0.47 -0.38 9.07
N PHE A 32 -0.11 0.29 7.97
CA PHE A 32 -0.22 -0.28 6.63
C PHE A 32 0.70 -1.48 6.46
N VAL A 33 1.96 -1.35 6.91
CA VAL A 33 2.95 -2.43 6.89
C VAL A 33 2.55 -3.56 7.84
N GLU A 34 2.11 -3.26 9.06
CA GLU A 34 1.61 -4.29 10.00
C GLU A 34 0.46 -5.11 9.39
N LEU A 35 -0.47 -4.42 8.71
CA LEU A 35 -1.59 -5.06 8.03
C LEU A 35 -1.13 -5.91 6.84
N ALA A 36 -0.19 -5.40 6.05
CA ALA A 36 0.40 -6.11 4.93
C ALA A 36 1.09 -7.41 5.38
N ILE A 37 1.87 -7.34 6.46
CA ILE A 37 2.53 -8.50 7.07
C ILE A 37 1.49 -9.54 7.53
N ALA A 38 0.40 -9.09 8.17
CA ALA A 38 -0.69 -9.97 8.59
C ALA A 38 -1.38 -10.66 7.39
N ASP A 39 -1.40 -10.01 6.22
CA ASP A 39 -1.93 -10.55 4.97
C ASP A 39 -0.91 -11.39 4.17
N GLY A 40 0.32 -11.57 4.70
CA GLY A 40 1.37 -12.37 4.08
C GLY A 40 2.33 -11.60 3.18
N TYR A 41 2.25 -10.27 3.16
CA TYR A 41 3.19 -9.40 2.46
C TYR A 41 4.27 -8.88 3.41
N ASP A 42 5.48 -9.44 3.29
CA ASP A 42 6.60 -9.10 4.18
C ASP A 42 7.52 -8.04 3.54
N PHE A 43 7.39 -6.79 4.00
CA PHE A 43 8.22 -5.64 3.60
C PHE A 43 8.29 -4.56 4.70
N THR A 44 9.25 -3.63 4.59
CA THR A 44 9.42 -2.48 5.51
C THR A 44 8.76 -1.19 5.00
N ILE A 45 8.65 -0.19 5.88
CA ILE A 45 8.23 1.18 5.51
C ILE A 45 9.17 1.79 4.48
N GLU A 46 10.47 1.50 4.56
CA GLU A 46 11.49 2.03 3.64
C GLU A 46 11.29 1.45 2.24
N GLU A 47 11.05 0.13 2.14
CA GLU A 47 10.74 -0.54 0.86
C GLU A 47 9.44 -0.02 0.26
N LEU A 48 8.39 0.14 1.08
CA LEU A 48 7.13 0.76 0.66
C LEU A 48 7.35 2.17 0.11
N THR A 49 8.10 2.99 0.83
CA THR A 49 8.38 4.39 0.44
C THR A 49 9.22 4.45 -0.83
N GLN A 50 10.18 3.55 -0.99
CA GLN A 50 10.99 3.44 -2.19
C GLN A 50 10.12 3.13 -3.42
N VAL A 51 9.29 2.09 -3.36
CA VAL A 51 8.43 1.69 -4.50
C VAL A 51 7.42 2.78 -4.86
N ILE A 52 6.76 3.37 -3.86
CA ILE A 52 5.83 4.50 -4.09
C ILE A 52 6.54 5.64 -4.82
N ARG A 53 7.76 5.99 -4.39
CA ARG A 53 8.54 7.06 -5.02
C ARG A 53 8.98 6.70 -6.45
N GLU A 54 9.39 5.46 -6.68
CA GLU A 54 9.77 4.96 -8.01
C GLU A 54 8.60 4.99 -9.00
N ASN A 55 7.37 4.76 -8.50
CA ASN A 55 6.15 4.87 -9.30
C ASN A 55 5.69 6.32 -9.54
N GLY A 56 6.29 7.30 -8.86
CA GLY A 56 5.82 8.70 -8.88
C GLY A 56 4.57 8.95 -8.04
N ASP A 57 4.22 8.01 -7.17
CA ASP A 57 3.06 8.03 -6.30
C ASP A 57 3.35 8.73 -4.96
N GLN A 58 2.31 8.98 -4.18
CA GLN A 58 2.42 9.53 -2.83
C GLN A 58 1.52 8.77 -1.86
N PHE A 59 2.04 8.50 -0.65
CA PHE A 59 1.27 7.88 0.43
C PHE A 59 0.31 8.89 1.08
N GLU A 60 -0.57 9.47 0.28
CA GLU A 60 -1.60 10.42 0.71
C GLU A 60 -2.98 9.77 0.66
N ASN A 61 -3.88 10.27 1.52
CA ASN A 61 -5.29 9.92 1.50
C ASN A 61 -6.09 11.10 0.94
N TYR A 62 -7.04 10.82 0.07
CA TYR A 62 -7.94 11.83 -0.50
C TYR A 62 -9.37 11.30 -0.64
N GLY A 63 -10.33 12.21 -0.77
CA GLY A 63 -11.74 11.89 -0.99
C GLY A 63 -12.52 11.40 0.24
N ASN A 64 -13.83 11.19 0.05
CA ASN A 64 -14.74 10.63 1.04
C ASN A 64 -15.69 9.63 0.34
N PRO A 65 -15.56 8.31 0.54
CA PRO A 65 -14.64 7.63 1.46
C PRO A 65 -13.15 7.79 1.05
N PRO A 66 -12.21 7.65 2.01
CA PRO A 66 -10.78 7.84 1.77
C PRO A 66 -10.25 6.86 0.72
N LYS A 67 -9.33 7.34 -0.10
CA LYS A 67 -8.60 6.59 -1.13
C LYS A 67 -7.13 6.94 -1.08
N ARG A 68 -6.26 6.02 -1.51
CA ARG A 68 -4.82 6.26 -1.64
C ARG A 68 -4.37 6.36 -3.10
N SER A 69 -3.38 7.21 -3.35
CA SER A 69 -2.74 7.39 -4.66
C SER A 69 -1.48 6.52 -4.78
N ILE A 70 -1.56 5.25 -4.37
CA ILE A 70 -0.40 4.32 -4.37
C ILE A 70 -0.67 3.04 -5.16
N TRP A 71 -1.87 2.91 -5.74
CA TRP A 71 -2.36 1.65 -6.30
C TRP A 71 -1.93 1.38 -7.75
N GLY A 72 -1.19 2.32 -8.37
CA GLY A 72 -0.87 2.27 -9.81
C GLY A 72 -2.03 2.71 -10.69
#